data_AF-A0A495FKU7-F1
#
_entry.id   AF-A0A495FKU7-F1
#
_cell.length_a   1.000
_cell.length_b   1.000
_cell.length_c   1.000
_cell.angle_alpha   90.00
_cell.angle_beta   90.00
_cell.angle_gamma   90.00
#
_symmetry.space_group_name_H-M   'P 1'
#
loop_
_entity.id
_entity.type
_entity.pdbx_description
1 polymer ?
#
loop_
_entity_poly.entity_id
_entity_poly.type
_entity_poly.pdbx_seq_one_letter_code
_entity_poly.pdbx_strand_id
1 'polypeptide(L)'
;MKLKSTLIVLSLIAAPAFASDQVVSKTREQVRAELAQAQQSGDMLAFGESGLTLKQINPGAYPVATSTQVGKSREQVRDELEQAIRTGDIMVAGEFGVKRNELMSGRYPIVTGKSLKTRDQVKSELARAIREGEVVAVGEDGRKLNEIYPDRYHAAQHAAMATTSDESSKAPRLQ
;
A
#
# COMPACT_ATOMS: atom_id res chain seq x y z
N MET A 1 -77.63 -18.59 7.38
CA MET A 1 -77.48 -19.38 8.62
C MET A 1 -76.02 -19.80 8.75
N LYS A 2 -75.47 -19.67 9.96
CA LYS A 2 -74.16 -20.23 10.41
C LYS A 2 -74.26 -21.79 10.31
N LEU A 3 -73.23 -22.63 10.23
CA LEU A 3 -72.14 -22.86 11.19
C LEU A 3 -71.06 -23.80 10.55
N LYS A 4 -69.78 -23.46 10.78
CA LYS A 4 -68.66 -24.26 11.32
C LYS A 4 -68.38 -25.68 10.76
N SER A 5 -67.14 -25.90 10.30
CA SER A 5 -66.41 -27.13 10.60
C SER A 5 -64.89 -26.91 10.59
N THR A 6 -64.30 -27.00 11.77
CA THR A 6 -62.86 -27.07 12.06
C THR A 6 -62.37 -28.51 11.83
N LEU A 7 -61.28 -28.69 11.07
CA LEU A 7 -60.45 -29.88 11.16
C LEU A 7 -58.97 -29.47 11.13
N ILE A 8 -58.25 -29.93 12.16
CA ILE A 8 -56.84 -29.68 12.46
C ILE A 8 -56.02 -30.84 11.87
N VAL A 9 -54.75 -30.56 11.61
CA VAL A 9 -53.58 -31.47 11.55
C VAL A 9 -53.16 -31.88 10.13
N LEU A 10 -52.02 -31.35 9.66
CA LEU A 10 -50.74 -32.08 9.72
C LEU A 10 -49.58 -31.15 9.34
N SER A 11 -48.66 -30.94 10.28
CA SER A 11 -47.37 -30.30 10.03
C SER A 11 -46.49 -31.20 9.14
N LEU A 12 -45.96 -30.65 8.05
CA LEU A 12 -44.74 -31.19 7.47
C LEU A 12 -43.74 -30.05 7.28
N ILE A 13 -42.77 -29.99 8.20
CA ILE A 13 -41.57 -29.20 8.07
C ILE A 13 -40.77 -29.77 6.90
N ALA A 14 -40.50 -28.96 5.90
CA ALA A 14 -39.50 -29.25 4.88
C ALA A 14 -38.76 -27.95 4.52
N ALA A 15 -37.80 -27.58 5.34
CA ALA A 15 -36.60 -26.87 4.88
C ALA A 15 -35.41 -27.68 5.43
N PRO A 16 -34.26 -27.80 4.72
CA PRO A 16 -33.82 -27.07 3.54
C PRO A 16 -33.40 -27.99 2.38
N ALA A 17 -33.75 -27.64 1.13
CA ALA A 17 -33.12 -28.25 -0.04
C ALA A 17 -32.27 -27.21 -0.77
N PHE A 18 -30.98 -27.49 -0.76
CA PHE A 18 -29.90 -26.76 -1.40
C PHE A 18 -30.18 -26.47 -2.88
N ALA A 19 -29.72 -25.29 -3.30
CA ALA A 19 -29.15 -25.00 -4.62
C ALA A 19 -29.71 -25.80 -5.80
N SER A 20 -30.89 -25.42 -6.29
CA SER A 20 -31.08 -25.46 -7.74
C SER A 20 -30.52 -24.16 -8.28
N ASP A 21 -29.43 -24.26 -9.03
CA ASP A 21 -29.05 -23.33 -10.08
C ASP A 21 -30.25 -23.20 -11.02
N GLN A 22 -31.25 -22.42 -10.59
CA GLN A 22 -32.26 -21.90 -11.49
C GLN A 22 -31.48 -20.95 -12.37
N VAL A 23 -30.97 -21.50 -13.48
CA VAL A 23 -30.80 -20.76 -14.71
C VAL A 23 -32.20 -20.22 -15.01
N VAL A 24 -32.53 -19.09 -14.39
CA VAL A 24 -33.64 -18.23 -14.80
C VAL A 24 -33.30 -17.94 -16.24
N SER A 25 -33.98 -18.62 -17.15
CA SER A 25 -33.80 -18.42 -18.57
C SER A 25 -34.18 -16.97 -18.83
N LYS A 26 -33.16 -16.11 -18.92
CA LYS A 26 -33.36 -14.67 -19.13
C LYS A 26 -34.25 -14.52 -20.35
N THR A 27 -35.34 -13.76 -20.20
CA THR A 27 -36.18 -13.47 -21.35
C THR A 27 -35.39 -12.64 -22.34
N ARG A 28 -35.70 -12.74 -23.64
CA ARG A 28 -35.01 -11.94 -24.67
C ARG A 28 -35.02 -10.44 -24.36
N GLU A 29 -36.08 -9.96 -23.71
CA GLU A 29 -36.17 -8.57 -23.29
C GLU A 29 -35.25 -8.23 -22.12
N GLN A 30 -35.06 -9.13 -21.15
CA GLN A 30 -34.07 -8.96 -20.09
C GLN A 30 -32.64 -8.90 -20.65
N VAL A 31 -32.31 -9.76 -21.61
CA VAL A 31 -30.99 -9.75 -22.27
C VAL A 31 -30.75 -8.45 -23.02
N ARG A 32 -31.77 -7.92 -23.72
CA ARG A 32 -31.67 -6.63 -24.42
C ARG A 32 -31.48 -5.46 -23.45
N ALA A 33 -32.22 -5.47 -22.35
CA ALA A 33 -32.08 -4.44 -21.32
C ALA A 33 -30.68 -4.45 -20.70
N GLU A 34 -30.14 -5.64 -20.41
CA GLU A 34 -28.78 -5.80 -19.87
C GLU A 34 -27.70 -5.36 -20.88
N LEU A 35 -27.87 -5.68 -22.16
CA LEU A 35 -26.95 -5.23 -23.22
C LEU A 35 -26.97 -3.70 -23.34
N ALA A 36 -28.16 -3.09 -23.39
CA ALA A 36 -28.30 -1.64 -23.44
C ALA A 36 -27.69 -0.97 -22.20
N GLN A 37 -27.87 -1.57 -21.02
CA GLN A 37 -27.25 -1.11 -19.79
C GLN A 37 -25.72 -1.21 -19.85
N ALA A 38 -25.16 -2.33 -20.31
CA ALA A 38 -23.71 -2.50 -20.44
C ALA A 38 -23.09 -1.55 -21.48
N GLN A 39 -23.82 -1.25 -22.56
CA GLN A 39 -23.43 -0.21 -23.52
C GLN A 39 -23.43 1.18 -22.89
N GLN A 40 -24.45 1.51 -22.11
CA GLN A 40 -24.58 2.82 -21.47
C GLN A 40 -23.56 3.02 -20.34
N SER A 41 -23.28 1.99 -19.54
CA SER A 41 -22.28 2.05 -18.46
C SER A 41 -20.85 1.90 -18.95
N GLY A 42 -20.65 1.38 -20.17
CA GLY A 42 -19.33 1.08 -20.72
C GLY A 42 -18.69 -0.17 -20.11
N ASP A 43 -19.49 -1.06 -19.52
CA ASP A 43 -19.06 -2.36 -18.96
C ASP A 43 -18.83 -3.44 -20.02
N MET A 44 -18.87 -3.08 -21.30
CA MET A 44 -18.46 -3.95 -22.38
C MET A 44 -16.94 -3.99 -22.52
N LEU A 45 -16.40 -5.16 -22.84
CA LEU A 45 -14.99 -5.29 -23.22
C LEU A 45 -14.71 -4.45 -24.46
N ALA A 46 -13.63 -3.68 -24.40
CA ALA A 46 -13.12 -2.94 -25.53
C ALA A 46 -12.51 -3.89 -26.56
N PHE A 47 -12.49 -3.44 -27.81
CA PHE A 47 -11.86 -4.19 -28.90
C PHE A 47 -10.34 -4.22 -28.72
N GLY A 48 -9.73 -5.41 -28.87
CA GLY A 48 -8.29 -5.64 -28.76
C GLY A 48 -7.89 -6.59 -27.63
N GLU A 49 -6.59 -6.72 -27.39
CA GLU A 49 -6.02 -7.70 -26.45
C GLU A 49 -5.90 -7.19 -25.00
N SER A 50 -6.31 -5.95 -24.74
CA SER A 50 -6.11 -5.31 -23.44
C SER A 50 -6.95 -5.91 -22.30
N GLY A 51 -8.06 -6.59 -22.64
CA GLY A 51 -9.02 -7.08 -21.64
C GLY A 51 -9.72 -5.98 -20.85
N LEU A 52 -9.55 -4.71 -21.25
CA LEU A 52 -10.13 -3.55 -20.59
C LEU A 52 -11.57 -3.32 -21.07
N THR A 53 -12.37 -2.70 -20.21
CA THR A 53 -13.73 -2.26 -20.53
C THR A 53 -13.71 -0.89 -21.23
N LEU A 54 -14.75 -0.57 -22.00
CA LEU A 54 -14.85 0.71 -22.71
C LEU A 54 -14.77 1.92 -21.76
N LYS A 55 -15.34 1.81 -20.56
CA LYS A 55 -15.24 2.85 -19.51
C LYS A 55 -13.81 3.05 -18.98
N GLN A 56 -12.96 2.03 -19.03
CA GLN A 56 -11.57 2.14 -18.58
C GLN A 56 -10.70 2.81 -19.64
N ILE A 57 -10.98 2.56 -20.92
CA ILE A 57 -10.24 3.17 -22.03
C ILE A 57 -10.68 4.63 -22.25
N ASN A 58 -11.97 4.90 -22.17
CA ASN A 58 -12.52 6.24 -22.35
C ASN A 58 -13.51 6.61 -21.24
N PRO A 59 -13.01 6.86 -20.01
CA PRO A 59 -13.87 7.21 -18.88
C PRO A 59 -14.68 8.49 -19.09
N GLY A 60 -14.26 9.38 -20.01
CA GLY A 60 -14.99 10.61 -20.33
C GLY A 60 -16.25 10.40 -21.18
N ALA A 61 -16.37 9.26 -21.87
CA ALA A 61 -17.53 8.94 -22.70
C ALA A 61 -18.63 8.16 -21.95
N TYR A 62 -18.36 7.73 -20.72
CA TYR A 62 -19.26 6.90 -19.92
C TYR A 62 -19.57 7.56 -18.57
N PRO A 63 -20.77 7.33 -18.02
CA PRO A 63 -21.11 7.86 -16.71
C PRO A 63 -20.15 7.28 -15.66
N VAL A 64 -19.44 8.16 -14.97
CA VAL A 64 -18.54 7.77 -13.88
C VAL A 64 -19.41 7.17 -12.78
N ALA A 65 -19.29 5.86 -12.55
CA ALA A 65 -19.83 5.24 -11.34
C ALA A 65 -19.23 6.03 -10.17
N THR A 66 -20.08 6.71 -9.40
CA THR A 66 -19.71 7.66 -8.35
C THR A 66 -18.55 7.10 -7.54
N SER A 67 -17.34 7.55 -7.88
CA SER A 67 -16.16 7.17 -7.13
C SER A 67 -16.37 7.75 -5.74
N THR A 68 -16.39 6.90 -4.72
CA THR A 68 -16.46 7.30 -3.31
C THR A 68 -15.20 8.06 -2.85
N GLN A 69 -14.24 8.26 -3.75
CA GLN A 69 -13.14 9.18 -3.57
C GLN A 69 -13.71 10.61 -3.58
N VAL A 70 -13.60 11.30 -2.45
CA VAL A 70 -13.80 12.75 -2.39
C VAL A 70 -12.90 13.37 -3.46
N GLY A 71 -13.51 13.80 -4.56
CA GLY A 71 -12.77 14.43 -5.65
C GLY A 71 -12.12 15.69 -5.12
N LYS A 72 -10.79 15.77 -5.19
CA LYS A 72 -10.06 17.00 -4.87
C LYS A 72 -10.58 18.12 -5.75
N SER A 73 -10.75 19.31 -5.19
CA SER A 73 -11.11 20.47 -5.99
C SER A 73 -9.97 20.79 -6.96
N ARG A 74 -10.27 21.45 -8.09
CA ARG A 74 -9.23 21.86 -9.05
C ARG A 74 -8.20 22.77 -8.41
N GLU A 75 -8.62 23.59 -7.45
CA GLU A 75 -7.77 24.47 -6.64
C GLU A 75 -6.83 23.64 -5.78
N GLN A 76 -7.34 22.63 -5.04
CA GLN A 76 -6.50 21.73 -4.24
C GLN A 76 -5.45 21.00 -5.08
N VAL A 77 -5.82 20.54 -6.28
CA VAL A 77 -4.88 19.89 -7.20
C VAL A 77 -3.79 20.86 -7.68
N ARG A 78 -4.15 22.13 -7.94
CA ARG A 78 -3.18 23.16 -8.33
C ARG A 78 -2.23 23.49 -7.19
N ASP A 79 -2.75 23.64 -5.98
CA ASP A 79 -1.95 23.94 -4.79
C ASP A 79 -0.95 22.81 -4.52
N GLU A 80 -1.38 21.55 -4.61
CA GLU A 80 -0.50 20.38 -4.45
C GLU A 80 0.57 20.32 -5.55
N LEU A 81 0.21 20.61 -6.80
CA LEU A 81 1.16 20.65 -7.90
C LEU A 81 2.21 21.75 -7.70
N GLU A 82 1.79 22.95 -7.32
CA GLU A 82 2.71 24.05 -7.02
C GLU A 82 3.61 23.72 -5.83
N GLN A 83 3.08 23.07 -4.80
CA GLN A 83 3.89 22.59 -3.67
C GLN A 83 4.93 21.57 -4.13
N ALA A 84 4.57 20.59 -4.95
CA ALA A 84 5.50 19.61 -5.50
C ALA A 84 6.59 20.27 -6.35
N ILE A 85 6.24 21.27 -7.18
CA ILE A 85 7.20 22.07 -7.95
C ILE A 85 8.16 22.81 -7.02
N ARG A 86 7.63 23.45 -5.98
CA ARG A 86 8.41 24.25 -5.02
C ARG A 86 9.37 23.39 -4.20
N THR A 87 8.93 22.22 -3.75
CA THR A 87 9.76 21.29 -2.95
C THR A 87 10.65 20.39 -3.79
N GLY A 88 10.48 20.43 -5.11
CA GLY A 88 11.18 19.54 -6.03
C GLY A 88 10.76 18.07 -5.89
N ASP A 89 9.58 17.82 -5.30
CA ASP A 89 8.95 16.49 -5.21
C ASP A 89 8.30 16.08 -6.53
N ILE A 90 9.06 16.22 -7.61
CA ILE A 90 8.68 15.88 -8.97
C ILE A 90 9.71 14.91 -9.50
N MET A 91 9.23 13.82 -10.09
CA MET A 91 10.11 12.87 -10.75
C MET A 91 10.80 13.53 -11.94
N VAL A 92 12.11 13.33 -12.04
CA VAL A 92 12.86 13.72 -13.22
C VAL A 92 12.47 12.77 -14.36
N ALA A 93 12.17 13.32 -15.53
CA ALA A 93 11.93 12.50 -16.72
C ALA A 93 13.19 11.72 -17.09
N GLY A 94 13.09 10.40 -17.19
CA GLY A 94 14.20 9.50 -17.45
C GLY A 94 14.08 8.18 -16.68
N GLU A 95 15.11 7.34 -16.78
CA GLU A 95 15.08 5.95 -16.29
C GLU A 95 15.36 5.82 -14.79
N PHE A 96 15.87 6.86 -14.14
CA PHE A 96 16.40 6.77 -12.78
C PHE A 96 15.34 6.84 -11.67
N GLY A 97 14.08 7.16 -11.99
CA GLY A 97 13.00 7.23 -10.98
C GLY A 97 13.28 8.18 -9.81
N VAL A 98 14.26 9.10 -9.96
CA VAL A 98 14.72 10.00 -8.90
C VAL A 98 13.90 11.28 -8.85
N LYS A 99 13.73 11.82 -7.64
CA LYS A 99 13.08 13.12 -7.45
C LYS A 99 14.05 14.25 -7.73
N ARG A 100 13.53 15.38 -8.20
CA ARG A 100 14.36 16.52 -8.60
C ARG A 100 15.07 17.19 -7.41
N ASN A 101 14.48 17.14 -6.22
CA ASN A 101 15.12 17.58 -4.97
C ASN A 101 16.27 16.67 -4.52
N GLU A 102 16.26 15.39 -4.87
CA GLU A 102 17.35 14.44 -4.59
C GLU A 102 18.52 14.67 -5.54
N LEU A 103 18.22 14.92 -6.82
CA LEU A 103 19.24 15.21 -7.83
C LEU A 103 19.86 16.61 -7.67
N MET A 104 19.05 17.62 -7.36
CA MET A 104 19.45 19.03 -7.28
C MET A 104 19.11 19.64 -5.93
N SER A 105 19.61 19.02 -4.86
CA SER A 105 19.35 19.44 -3.47
C SER A 105 19.66 20.92 -3.19
N GLY A 106 20.66 21.51 -3.86
CA GLY A 106 21.00 22.93 -3.73
C GLY A 106 20.02 23.91 -4.38
N ARG A 107 19.02 23.44 -5.14
CA ARG A 107 18.05 24.28 -5.87
C ARG A 107 16.65 24.25 -5.27
N TYR A 108 16.42 23.41 -4.25
CA TYR A 108 15.13 23.23 -3.61
C TYR A 108 15.24 23.45 -2.11
N PRO A 109 14.21 24.00 -1.46
CA PRO A 109 14.18 24.13 -0.01
C PRO A 109 14.22 22.74 0.64
N ILE A 110 14.95 22.64 1.75
CA ILE A 110 15.01 21.41 2.54
C ILE A 110 13.60 21.18 3.13
N VAL A 111 12.94 20.12 2.68
CA VAL A 111 11.64 19.73 3.23
C VAL A 111 11.87 19.17 4.64
N THR A 112 11.53 19.96 5.66
CA THR A 112 11.76 19.71 7.10
C THR A 112 10.97 18.54 7.70
N GLY A 113 10.32 17.71 6.87
CA GLY A 113 9.52 16.55 7.31
C GLY A 113 10.27 15.21 7.35
N LYS A 114 11.46 15.12 6.75
CA LYS A 114 12.33 13.94 6.95
C LYS A 114 13.15 14.19 8.22
N SER A 115 13.10 13.27 9.18
CA SER A 115 14.00 13.28 10.33
C SER A 115 15.44 13.18 9.82
N LEU A 116 16.10 14.33 9.71
CA LEU A 116 17.48 14.41 9.25
C LEU A 116 18.38 14.11 10.45
N LYS A 117 18.96 12.91 10.45
CA LYS A 117 19.99 12.55 11.43
C LYS A 117 21.12 13.58 11.37
N THR A 118 21.59 14.03 12.52
CA THR A 118 22.75 14.93 12.57
C THR A 118 24.00 14.20 12.09
N ARG A 119 25.00 14.94 11.60
CA ARG A 119 26.28 14.33 11.19
C ARG A 119 26.91 13.50 12.30
N ASP A 120 26.76 13.92 13.54
CA ASP A 120 27.30 13.19 14.70
C ASP A 120 26.50 11.91 14.98
N GLN A 121 25.18 11.95 14.85
CA GLN A 121 24.34 10.73 14.92
C GLN A 121 24.74 9.73 13.83
N VAL A 122 24.90 10.19 12.58
CA VAL A 122 25.34 9.33 11.47
C VAL A 122 26.72 8.72 11.73
N LYS A 123 27.68 9.50 12.24
CA LYS A 123 29.01 8.98 12.60
C LYS A 123 28.93 7.95 13.72
N SER A 124 28.10 8.19 14.74
CA SER A 124 27.93 7.27 15.87
C SER A 124 27.29 5.94 15.43
N GLU A 125 26.29 6.00 14.55
CA GLU A 125 25.64 4.83 13.98
C GLU A 125 26.60 4.03 13.08
N LEU A 126 27.38 4.72 12.23
CA LEU A 126 28.37 4.08 11.39
C LEU A 126 29.45 3.39 12.24
N ALA A 127 29.95 4.05 13.27
CA ALA A 127 30.94 3.46 14.18
C ALA A 127 30.39 2.23 14.91
N ARG A 128 29.11 2.25 15.31
CA ARG A 128 28.44 1.09 15.89
C ARG A 128 28.29 -0.04 14.87
N ALA A 129 27.81 0.25 13.67
CA ALA A 129 27.65 -0.75 12.61
C ALA A 129 28.98 -1.41 12.24
N ILE A 130 30.08 -0.65 12.20
CA ILE A 130 31.43 -1.19 12.00
C ILE A 130 31.83 -2.10 13.17
N ARG A 131 31.61 -1.65 14.42
CA ARG A 131 31.96 -2.43 15.61
C ARG A 131 31.20 -3.75 15.71
N GLU A 132 29.92 -3.75 15.35
CA GLU A 132 29.03 -4.91 15.40
C GLU A 132 29.13 -5.78 14.14
N GLY A 133 29.85 -5.31 13.12
CA GLY A 133 30.00 -5.98 11.83
C GLY A 133 28.72 -5.99 10.99
N GLU A 134 27.81 -5.03 11.22
CA GLU A 134 26.55 -4.91 10.48
C GLU A 134 26.72 -4.30 9.08
N VAL A 135 27.93 -3.86 8.73
CA VAL A 135 28.24 -3.33 7.41
C VAL A 135 28.25 -4.47 6.39
N VAL A 136 27.58 -4.25 5.27
CA VAL A 136 27.56 -5.19 4.13
C VAL A 136 28.97 -5.31 3.55
N ALA A 137 29.43 -6.55 3.38
CA ALA A 137 30.73 -6.80 2.78
C ALA A 137 30.72 -6.50 1.28
N VAL A 138 31.88 -6.15 0.75
CA VAL A 138 32.06 -5.91 -0.69
C VAL A 138 31.94 -7.25 -1.42
N GLY A 139 30.85 -7.43 -2.17
CA GLY A 139 30.53 -8.65 -2.93
C GLY A 139 29.07 -8.64 -3.42
N GLU A 140 28.70 -9.60 -4.26
CA GLU A 140 27.34 -9.69 -4.83
C GLU A 140 26.30 -10.29 -3.84
N ASP A 141 26.77 -11.02 -2.82
CA ASP A 141 25.92 -11.79 -1.91
C ASP A 141 25.13 -10.93 -0.90
N GLY A 142 25.48 -9.65 -0.73
CA GLY A 142 24.83 -8.76 0.25
C GLY A 142 25.01 -9.14 1.73
N ARG A 143 25.88 -10.11 2.03
CA ARG A 143 26.13 -10.60 3.40
C ARG A 143 26.83 -9.57 4.27
N LYS A 144 26.52 -9.56 5.56
CA LYS A 144 27.13 -8.66 6.54
C LYS A 144 28.51 -9.17 6.98
N LEU A 145 29.39 -8.26 7.41
CA LEU A 145 30.75 -8.60 7.85
C LEU A 145 30.77 -9.55 9.06
N ASN A 146 29.79 -9.45 9.95
CA ASN A 146 29.63 -10.36 11.09
C ASN A 146 29.20 -11.78 10.69
N GLU A 147 28.50 -11.93 9.56
CA GLU A 147 28.10 -13.23 9.01
C GLU A 147 29.29 -13.92 8.32
N ILE A 148 30.21 -13.14 7.72
CA ILE A 148 31.39 -13.66 7.02
C ILE A 148 32.55 -13.91 8.00
N TYR A 149 32.70 -13.08 9.03
CA TYR A 149 33.79 -13.15 10.00
C TYR A 149 33.27 -13.17 11.46
N PRO A 150 32.49 -14.18 11.86
CA PRO A 150 31.87 -14.25 13.18
C PRO A 150 32.91 -14.10 14.32
N ASP A 151 34.07 -14.74 14.20
CA ASP A 151 35.12 -14.71 15.23
C ASP A 151 35.65 -13.29 15.52
N ARG A 152 35.65 -12.40 14.52
CA ARG A 152 36.14 -11.02 14.67
C ARG A 152 35.12 -10.09 15.33
N TYR A 153 33.83 -10.37 15.17
CA TYR A 153 32.76 -9.49 15.64
C TYR A 153 32.06 -10.01 16.90
N HIS A 154 32.09 -11.32 17.20
CA HIS A 154 31.62 -11.87 18.47
C HIS A 154 32.47 -11.41 19.67
N ALA A 155 33.79 -11.32 19.53
CA ALA A 155 34.66 -10.78 20.58
C ALA A 155 34.33 -9.31 20.93
N ALA A 156 33.97 -8.51 19.92
CA ALA A 156 33.55 -7.12 20.09
C ALA A 156 32.15 -7.03 20.73
N GLN A 157 31.23 -7.93 20.35
CA GLN A 157 29.91 -8.04 20.96
C GLN A 157 30.04 -8.42 22.44
N HIS A 158 30.74 -9.50 22.78
CA HIS A 158 30.94 -9.95 24.17
C HIS A 158 31.60 -8.89 25.07
N ALA A 159 32.57 -8.12 24.55
CA ALA A 159 33.17 -7.01 25.28
C ALA A 159 32.21 -5.81 25.48
N ALA A 160 31.31 -5.54 24.53
CA ALA A 160 30.30 -4.48 24.65
C ALA A 160 29.17 -4.82 25.65
N MET A 161 28.78 -6.09 25.74
CA MET A 161 27.79 -6.53 26.74
C MET A 161 28.38 -6.57 28.16
N ALA A 162 29.67 -6.89 28.30
CA ALA A 162 30.38 -6.83 29.58
C ALA A 162 30.54 -5.39 30.10
N THR A 163 30.75 -4.41 29.22
CA THR A 163 30.90 -2.99 29.61
C THR A 163 29.57 -2.31 29.93
N THR A 164 28.49 -2.64 29.20
CA THR A 164 27.14 -2.10 29.49
C THR A 164 26.51 -2.66 30.78
N SER A 165 26.86 -3.90 31.16
CA SER A 165 26.47 -4.48 32.45
C SER A 165 27.23 -3.86 33.63
N ASP A 166 28.48 -3.46 33.43
CA ASP A 166 29.30 -2.79 34.45
C ASP A 166 28.90 -1.31 34.64
N GLU A 167 28.55 -0.60 33.57
CA GLU A 167 28.12 0.82 33.62
C GLU A 167 26.71 0.99 34.21
N SER A 168 25.81 0.02 34.01
CA SER A 168 24.49 -0.05 34.67
C SER A 168 24.60 -0.25 36.20
N SER A 169 25.69 -0.87 36.67
CA SER A 169 25.94 -1.07 38.10
C SER A 169 26.49 0.18 38.82
N LYS A 170 26.87 1.22 38.07
CA LYS A 170 27.56 2.43 38.56
C LYS A 170 26.73 3.71 38.41
N ALA A 171 25.40 3.62 38.42
CA ALA A 171 24.55 4.78 38.63
C ALA A 171 24.56 5.16 40.13
N PRO A 172 24.88 6.41 40.52
CA PRO A 172 24.87 6.80 41.92
C PRO A 172 23.42 6.82 42.41
N ARG A 173 23.13 5.94 43.37
CA ARG A 173 21.89 5.95 44.14
C ARG A 173 21.94 7.21 45.02
N LEU A 174 21.43 8.33 44.51
CA LEU A 174 21.23 9.54 45.29
C LEU A 174 20.25 9.22 46.43
N GLN A 175 20.76 9.26 47.66
CA GLN A 175 19.97 9.43 48.89
C GLN A 175 20.21 10.84 49.40
#